data_AF-A0A486RWP9-F1
#
_entry.id   AF-A0A486RWP9-F1
#
_cell.length_a   1.000
_cell.length_b   1.000
_cell.length_c   1.000
_cell.angle_alpha   90.00
_cell.angle_beta   90.00
_cell.angle_gamma   90.00
#
_symmetry.space_group_name_H-M   'P 1'
#
loop_
_entity.id
_entity.type
_entity.pdbx_description
1 polymer ?
#
loop_
_entity_poly.entity_id
_entity_poly.type
_entity_poly.pdbx_seq_one_letter_code
_entity_poly.pdbx_strand_id
1 'polypeptide(L)'
;MEALLTFTFKDFIAFMIPLFIGGLIFNRRRKRKEVRVKFSFLWLVLIVGGIHEICDDIYTTYSYRHNHLYNNDTLTTVFNYDFAKIVFCGILIFVSIALLLQELLLNKQSH
;
A
#
# COMPACT_ATOMS: atom_id res chain seq x y z
N MET A 1 18.92 -4.68 -15.84
CA MET A 1 18.01 -3.57 -15.47
C MET A 1 16.82 -3.58 -16.43
N GLU A 2 16.11 -4.71 -16.51
CA GLU A 2 14.92 -4.91 -17.36
C GLU A 2 13.69 -5.33 -16.53
N ALA A 3 13.85 -5.43 -15.20
CA ALA A 3 12.75 -5.76 -14.28
C ALA A 3 11.90 -4.54 -13.91
N LEU A 4 12.09 -3.38 -14.56
CA LEU A 4 11.12 -2.31 -14.50
C LEU A 4 9.96 -2.66 -15.44
N LEU A 5 8.85 -3.08 -14.82
CA LEU A 5 7.49 -2.88 -15.29
C LEU A 5 7.09 -3.61 -16.58
N THR A 6 6.65 -4.86 -16.43
CA THR A 6 5.44 -5.29 -17.14
C THR A 6 4.30 -5.39 -16.14
N PHE A 7 3.87 -4.23 -15.59
CA PHE A 7 2.60 -4.20 -14.88
C PHE A 7 1.51 -4.64 -15.85
N THR A 8 0.73 -5.64 -15.45
CA THR A 8 -0.38 -6.10 -16.27
C THR A 8 -1.51 -5.08 -16.18
N PHE A 9 -2.41 -5.07 -17.17
CA PHE A 9 -3.61 -4.24 -17.13
C PHE A 9 -4.46 -4.51 -15.87
N LYS A 10 -4.43 -5.76 -15.37
CA LYS A 10 -5.08 -6.15 -14.11
C LYS A 10 -4.47 -5.41 -12.90
N ASP A 11 -3.15 -5.27 -12.86
CA ASP A 11 -2.46 -4.55 -11.78
C ASP A 11 -2.80 -3.07 -11.79
N PHE A 12 -2.84 -2.45 -12.98
CA PHE A 12 -3.30 -1.08 -13.14
C PHE A 12 -4.73 -0.88 -12.62
N ILE A 13 -5.66 -1.79 -12.93
CA ILE A 13 -7.02 -1.74 -12.39
C ILE A 13 -6.98 -1.84 -10.87
N ALA A 14 -6.20 -2.78 -10.33
CA ALA A 14 -6.08 -2.98 -8.89
C ALA A 14 -5.56 -1.72 -8.17
N PHE A 15 -4.60 -1.00 -8.77
CA PHE A 15 -4.05 0.24 -8.23
C PHE A 15 -5.08 1.38 -8.22
N MET A 16 -5.97 1.42 -9.21
CA MET A 16 -6.98 2.48 -9.33
C MET A 16 -8.10 2.36 -8.29
N ILE A 17 -8.42 1.15 -7.83
CA ILE A 17 -9.50 0.91 -6.85
C ILE A 17 -9.29 1.71 -5.55
N PRO A 18 -8.16 1.57 -4.81
CA PRO A 18 -7.95 2.31 -3.57
C PRO A 18 -7.90 3.83 -3.82
N LEU A 19 -7.35 4.29 -4.95
CA LEU A 19 -7.35 5.71 -5.32
C LEU A 19 -8.77 6.25 -5.54
N PHE A 20 -9.61 5.50 -6.26
CA PHE A 20 -10.97 5.91 -6.56
C PHE A 20 -11.84 5.91 -5.31
N ILE A 21 -11.83 4.82 -4.53
CA ILE A 21 -12.57 4.73 -3.27
C ILE A 21 -12.09 5.80 -2.29
N GLY A 22 -10.78 5.94 -2.14
CA GLY A 22 -10.20 6.96 -1.27
C GLY A 22 -10.58 8.38 -1.69
N GLY A 23 -10.51 8.68 -2.99
CA GLY A 23 -10.94 9.96 -3.56
C GLY A 23 -12.42 10.26 -3.34
N LEU A 24 -13.29 9.26 -3.47
CA LEU A 24 -14.72 9.40 -3.18
C LEU A 24 -14.97 9.74 -1.71
N ILE A 25 -14.33 9.02 -0.78
CA ILE A 25 -14.45 9.28 0.65
C ILE A 25 -13.92 10.68 0.97
N PHE A 26 -12.75 11.03 0.45
CA PHE A 26 -12.11 12.32 0.66
C PHE A 26 -13.00 13.47 0.20
N ASN A 27 -13.53 13.39 -1.02
CA ASN A 27 -14.42 14.40 -1.58
C ASN A 27 -15.73 14.50 -0.80
N ARG A 28 -16.30 13.37 -0.36
CA ARG A 28 -17.53 13.36 0.43
C ARG A 28 -17.33 14.04 1.78
N ARG A 29 -16.23 13.74 2.49
CA ARG A 29 -15.86 14.37 3.77
C ARG A 29 -15.60 15.86 3.59
N ARG A 30 -14.84 16.25 2.55
CA ARG A 30 -14.55 17.65 2.22
C ARG A 30 -15.82 18.46 1.96
N LYS A 31 -16.76 17.95 1.16
CA LYS A 31 -18.02 18.66 0.84
C LYS A 31 -18.91 18.86 2.05
N ARG A 32 -18.92 17.89 2.98
CA ARG A 32 -19.77 17.95 4.18
C ARG A 32 -19.09 18.65 5.36
N LYS A 33 -17.77 18.88 5.29
CA LYS A 33 -16.94 19.38 6.40
C LYS A 33 -17.12 18.58 7.70
N GLU A 34 -17.47 17.31 7.57
CA GLU A 34 -17.88 16.45 8.69
C GLU A 34 -17.46 15.01 8.40
N VAL A 35 -17.11 14.29 9.47
CA VAL A 35 -16.85 12.86 9.44
C VAL A 35 -17.97 12.13 10.19
N ARG A 36 -18.93 11.57 9.43
CA ARG A 36 -20.09 10.87 10.02
C ARG A 36 -19.72 9.62 10.84
N VAL A 37 -18.68 8.91 10.42
CA VAL A 37 -18.21 7.69 11.08
C VAL A 37 -16.69 7.79 11.17
N LYS A 38 -16.18 7.65 12.40
CA LYS A 38 -14.75 7.65 12.67
C LYS A 38 -14.15 6.35 12.16
N PHE A 39 -13.29 6.45 11.17
CA PHE A 39 -12.58 5.31 10.57
C PHE A 39 -11.08 5.35 10.89
N SER A 40 -10.66 6.18 11.84
CA SER A 40 -9.26 6.30 12.28
C SER A 40 -8.58 4.95 12.54
N PHE A 41 -9.25 4.04 13.24
CA PHE A 41 -8.71 2.70 13.51
C PHE A 41 -8.51 1.89 12.21
N LEU A 42 -9.46 1.94 11.28
CA LEU A 42 -9.35 1.29 9.98
C LEU A 42 -8.14 1.81 9.19
N TRP A 43 -7.96 3.14 9.13
CA TRP A 43 -6.82 3.71 8.41
C TRP A 43 -5.48 3.29 9.01
N LEU A 44 -5.39 3.21 10.34
CA LEU A 44 -4.19 2.72 11.03
C LEU A 44 -3.91 1.25 10.71
N VAL A 45 -4.93 0.39 10.73
CA VAL A 45 -4.80 -1.03 10.37
C VAL A 45 -4.32 -1.19 8.93
N LEU A 46 -4.85 -0.40 7.99
CA LEU A 46 -4.43 -0.42 6.59
C LEU A 46 -2.98 0.04 6.39
N ILE A 47 -2.53 1.04 7.16
CA ILE A 47 -1.14 1.50 7.14
C ILE A 47 -0.20 0.41 7.67
N VAL A 48 -0.48 -0.11 8.87
CA VAL A 48 0.37 -1.14 9.51
C VAL A 48 0.39 -2.42 8.70
N GLY A 49 -0.77 -2.88 8.23
CA GLY A 49 -0.87 -4.07 7.38
C GLY A 49 -0.12 -3.89 6.05
N GLY A 50 -0.23 -2.73 5.41
CA GLY A 50 0.51 -2.43 4.19
C GLY A 50 2.04 -2.44 4.39
N ILE A 51 2.52 -1.87 5.51
CA ILE A 51 3.95 -1.91 5.85
C ILE A 51 4.39 -3.35 6.10
N HIS A 52 3.59 -4.12 6.83
CA HIS A 52 3.92 -5.50 7.15
C HIS A 52 4.05 -6.37 5.89
N GLU A 53 3.13 -6.23 4.94
CA GLU A 53 3.17 -6.94 3.65
C GLU A 53 4.39 -6.58 2.81
N ILE A 54 4.77 -5.30 2.76
CA ILE A 54 5.99 -4.86 2.06
C ILE A 54 7.23 -5.45 2.74
N CYS A 55 7.29 -5.39 4.08
CA CYS A 55 8.41 -5.94 4.84
C CYS A 55 8.51 -7.46 4.69
N ASP A 56 7.40 -8.18 4.67
CA ASP A 56 7.38 -9.63 4.50
C ASP A 56 7.84 -10.03 3.09
N ASP A 57 7.37 -9.33 2.03
CA ASP A 57 7.82 -9.59 0.66
C ASP A 57 9.33 -9.33 0.48
N ILE A 58 9.83 -8.24 1.07
CA ILE A 58 11.26 -7.92 1.05
C ILE A 58 12.06 -8.95 1.87
N TYR A 59 11.60 -9.30 3.06
CA TYR A 59 12.31 -10.20 3.97
C TYR A 59 12.33 -11.64 3.46
N THR A 60 11.21 -12.14 2.94
CA THR A 60 11.15 -13.46 2.31
C THR A 60 12.12 -13.53 1.13
N THR A 61 12.06 -12.58 0.21
CA THR A 61 12.99 -12.52 -0.94
C THR A 61 14.46 -12.42 -0.48
N TYR A 62 14.75 -11.61 0.53
CA TYR A 62 16.10 -11.46 1.08
C TYR A 62 16.59 -12.73 1.79
N SER A 63 15.75 -13.37 2.59
CA SER A 63 16.10 -14.60 3.32
C SER A 63 16.34 -15.76 2.36
N TYR A 64 15.54 -15.90 1.29
CA TYR A 64 15.82 -16.86 0.21
C TYR A 64 17.18 -16.63 -0.45
N ARG A 65 17.57 -15.36 -0.67
CA ARG A 65 18.89 -15.01 -1.23
C ARG A 65 20.07 -15.40 -0.33
N HIS A 66 19.90 -15.35 0.98
CA HIS A 66 20.98 -15.59 1.94
C HIS A 66 20.92 -16.97 2.59
N ASN A 67 19.92 -17.79 2.25
CA ASN A 67 19.82 -19.15 2.75
C ASN A 67 20.70 -20.09 1.94
N HIS A 68 21.77 -20.59 2.58
CA HIS A 68 22.74 -21.51 1.98
C HIS A 68 22.11 -22.81 1.41
N LEU A 69 20.95 -23.24 1.91
CA LEU A 69 20.22 -24.42 1.44
C LEU A 69 19.62 -24.26 0.04
N TYR A 70 19.34 -23.03 -0.40
CA TYR A 70 18.75 -22.73 -1.71
C TYR A 70 19.76 -22.14 -2.70
N ASN A 71 20.99 -21.88 -2.24
CA ASN A 71 22.04 -21.19 -3.01
C ASN A 71 22.93 -22.18 -3.80
N ASN A 72 22.32 -23.16 -4.47
CA ASN A 72 23.04 -24.12 -5.30
C ASN A 72 23.33 -23.61 -6.73
N ASP A 73 22.63 -22.57 -7.19
CA ASP A 73 22.82 -22.02 -8.53
C ASP A 73 23.47 -20.63 -8.48
N THR A 74 24.64 -20.55 -9.08
CA THR A 74 25.42 -19.34 -9.33
C THR A 74 24.56 -18.20 -9.88
N LEU A 75 24.38 -17.12 -9.10
CA LEU A 75 24.31 -15.70 -9.49
C LEU A 75 23.44 -15.27 -10.70
N THR A 76 22.52 -16.10 -11.19
CA THR A 76 21.71 -15.86 -12.40
C THR A 76 20.21 -15.90 -12.16
N THR A 77 19.78 -16.25 -10.95
CA THR A 77 18.38 -16.16 -10.53
C THR A 77 18.00 -14.70 -10.25
N VAL A 78 17.32 -14.08 -11.22
CA VAL A 78 16.66 -12.78 -11.03
C VAL A 78 15.52 -12.99 -10.02
N PHE A 79 15.80 -12.74 -8.74
CA PHE A 79 14.78 -12.76 -7.70
C PHE A 79 13.77 -11.63 -7.96
N ASN A 80 12.56 -12.04 -8.28
CA ASN A 80 11.48 -11.17 -8.71
C ASN A 80 10.67 -10.75 -7.47
N TYR A 81 11.02 -9.63 -6.86
CA TYR A 81 10.12 -8.99 -5.87
C TYR A 81 8.74 -8.83 -6.50
N ASP A 82 7.66 -9.01 -5.74
CA ASP A 82 6.33 -8.70 -6.25
C ASP A 82 6.14 -7.18 -6.25
N PHE A 83 6.75 -6.52 -7.23
CA PHE A 83 6.70 -5.08 -7.40
C PHE A 83 5.27 -4.58 -7.52
N ALA A 84 4.35 -5.37 -8.09
CA ALA A 84 2.94 -4.98 -8.19
C ALA A 84 2.29 -4.93 -6.80
N LYS A 85 2.52 -5.94 -5.97
CA LYS A 85 2.07 -5.97 -4.58
C LYS A 85 2.66 -4.83 -3.76
N ILE A 86 3.97 -4.59 -3.86
CA ILE A 86 4.65 -3.49 -3.15
C ILE A 86 4.05 -2.13 -3.54
N VAL A 87 3.83 -1.88 -4.84
CA VAL A 87 3.22 -0.64 -5.34
C VAL A 87 1.78 -0.51 -4.87
N PHE A 88 0.99 -1.58 -4.94
CA PHE A 88 -0.38 -1.58 -4.43
C PHE A 88 -0.44 -1.22 -2.94
N CYS A 89 0.39 -1.86 -2.12
CA CYS A 89 0.49 -1.57 -0.68
C CYS A 89 0.93 -0.12 -0.45
N GLY A 90 1.89 0.39 -1.22
CA GLY A 90 2.32 1.80 -1.16
C GLY A 90 1.18 2.79 -1.43
N ILE A 91 0.38 2.55 -2.48
CA ILE A 91 -0.79 3.37 -2.80
C ILE A 91 -1.82 3.32 -1.67
N LEU A 92 -2.10 2.12 -1.15
CA LEU A 92 -3.08 1.91 -0.08
C LEU A 92 -2.66 2.61 1.22
N ILE A 93 -1.39 2.56 1.59
CA ILE A 93 -0.82 3.30 2.71
C ILE A 93 -0.99 4.81 2.49
N PHE A 94 -0.61 5.32 1.32
CA PHE A 94 -0.70 6.75 1.00
C PHE A 94 -2.14 7.27 1.11
N VAL A 95 -3.11 6.56 0.52
CA VAL A 95 -4.53 6.90 0.59
C VAL A 95 -5.02 6.88 2.04
N SER A 96 -4.63 5.86 2.82
CA SER A 96 -5.03 5.71 4.22
C SER A 96 -4.50 6.86 5.08
N ILE A 97 -3.24 7.26 4.89
CA ILE A 97 -2.65 8.43 5.56
C ILE A 97 -3.43 9.70 5.21
N ALA A 98 -3.70 9.93 3.92
CA ALA A 98 -4.43 11.12 3.47
C ALA A 98 -5.83 11.21 4.12
N LEU A 99 -6.55 10.10 4.21
CA LEU A 99 -7.87 10.03 4.82
C LEU A 99 -7.83 10.16 6.35
N LEU A 100 -6.81 9.60 7.00
CA LEU A 100 -6.59 9.75 8.44
C LEU A 100 -6.28 11.21 8.80
N LEU A 101 -5.38 11.86 8.06
CA LEU A 101 -5.05 13.27 8.24
C LEU A 101 -6.29 14.16 8.03
N GLN A 102 -7.07 13.89 6.98
CA GLN A 102 -8.31 14.63 6.73
C GLN A 102 -9.30 14.49 7.90
N GLU A 103 -9.43 13.28 8.46
CA GLU A 103 -10.30 13.01 9.60
C GLU A 103 -9.86 13.76 10.85
N LEU A 104 -8.55 13.78 11.14
CA LEU A 104 -7.98 14.53 12.26
C LEU A 104 -8.18 16.04 12.11
N LEU A 105 -7.99 16.58 10.90
CA LEU A 105 -8.18 18.01 10.61
C LEU A 105 -9.63 18.44 10.76
N LEU A 106 -10.59 17.66 10.26
CA LEU A 106 -12.02 17.97 10.38
C LEU A 106 -12.50 17.85 11.84
N ASN A 107 -12.01 16.87 12.60
CA ASN A 107 -12.35 16.75 14.02
C ASN A 107 -11.84 17.93 14.85
N LYS A 108 -10.68 18.52 14.50
CA LYS A 108 -10.18 19.73 15.17
C LYS A 108 -11.00 20.99 14.87
N GLN A 109 -11.61 21.08 13.68
CA GLN A 109 -12.43 22.24 13.29
C GLN A 109 -13.85 22.22 13.86
N SER A 110 -14.33 21.05 14.28
CA SER A 110 -15.67 20.89 14.88
C SER A 110 -15.70 21.17 16.39
N HIS A 111 -14.55 21.43 17.00
CA HIS A 111 -14.37 21.61 18.44
C HIS A 111 -14.01 23.05 18.77
#